data_AF-A0A8S3K452-F1
#
_entry.id   AF-A0A8S3K452-F1
#
_cell.length_a   1.000
_cell.length_b   1.000
_cell.length_c   1.000
_cell.angle_alpha   90.00
_cell.angle_beta   90.00
_cell.angle_gamma   90.00
#
_symmetry.space_group_name_H-M   'P 1'
#
loop_
_entity.id
_entity.type
_entity.pdbx_description
1 polymer ?
#
loop_
_entity_poly.entity_id
_entity_poly.type
_entity_poly.pdbx_seq_one_letter_code
_entity_poly.pdbx_strand_id
1 'polypeptide(L)'
;FNRLYRVRQRSRRIDENPSTAVQLTREAFYLKLFRQILDHLYTAYNDYLQVLNGKLLCFHNLTPNRIQQLTVDDCKIMHKIVPGLSSEELLFIEFELLRDSIEQCENMNNAVPLLQKFGHLYPRVARVYNFLFTLPITTATNERCF
;
A
#
# COMPACT_ATOMS: atom_id res chain seq x y z
N PHE A 1 78.14 27.60 16.23
CA PHE A 1 76.80 27.10 16.59
C PHE A 1 75.81 27.34 15.45
N ASN A 2 75.85 26.53 14.38
CA ASN A 2 74.88 26.59 13.29
C ASN A 2 74.04 25.31 13.30
N ARG A 3 72.85 25.35 13.91
CA ARG A 3 71.89 24.25 13.88
C ARG A 3 71.21 24.22 12.51
N LEU A 4 71.58 23.25 11.69
CA LEU A 4 70.87 22.85 10.48
C LEU A 4 69.48 22.29 10.86
N TYR A 5 68.44 23.12 10.79
CA TYR A 5 67.07 22.63 10.80
C TYR A 5 66.79 21.90 9.48
N ARG A 6 66.84 20.57 9.49
CA ARG A 6 66.26 19.75 8.39
C ARG A 6 64.74 19.92 8.43
N VAL A 7 64.19 20.64 7.45
CA VAL A 7 62.75 20.73 7.21
C VAL A 7 62.22 19.31 6.97
N ARG A 8 61.25 18.85 7.77
CA ARG A 8 60.59 17.55 7.55
C ARG A 8 59.87 17.58 6.20
N GLN A 9 60.26 16.70 5.27
CA GLN A 9 59.46 16.44 4.08
C GLN A 9 58.13 15.81 4.52
N ARG A 10 57.00 16.37 4.06
CA ARG A 10 55.67 15.79 4.30
C ARG A 10 55.65 14.36 3.75
N SER A 11 55.12 13.42 4.54
CA SER A 11 54.90 12.05 4.08
C SER A 11 54.01 12.07 2.85
N ARG A 12 54.51 11.50 1.74
CA ARG A 12 53.67 11.19 0.58
C ARG A 12 52.59 10.23 1.04
N ARG A 13 51.32 10.58 0.83
CA ARG A 13 50.21 9.63 0.96
C ARG A 13 50.47 8.52 -0.05
N ILE A 14 50.65 7.32 0.47
CA ILE A 14 50.60 6.08 -0.29
C ILE A 14 49.14 5.99 -0.79
N ASP A 15 48.91 5.69 -2.07
CA ASP A 15 47.59 5.50 -2.72
C ASP A 15 46.99 6.64 -3.55
N GLU A 16 47.81 7.42 -4.27
CA GLU A 16 47.33 8.14 -5.46
C GLU A 16 47.96 7.52 -6.72
N ASN A 17 47.54 6.29 -7.06
CA ASN A 17 47.84 5.70 -8.36
C ASN A 17 46.83 6.25 -9.38
N PRO A 18 47.23 7.09 -10.36
CA PRO A 18 46.29 7.68 -11.32
C PRO A 18 45.69 6.63 -12.29
N SER A 19 46.26 5.42 -12.35
CA SER A 19 45.74 4.29 -13.13
C SER A 19 44.58 3.56 -12.47
N THR A 20 44.38 3.70 -11.15
CA THR A 20 43.26 3.10 -10.40
C THR A 20 42.29 4.13 -9.82
N ALA A 21 42.61 5.43 -9.94
CA ALA A 21 41.71 6.50 -9.58
C ALA A 21 40.53 6.55 -10.57
N VAL A 22 39.38 5.99 -10.17
CA VAL A 22 38.12 6.15 -10.90
C VAL A 22 37.83 7.65 -10.96
N GLN A 23 38.01 8.25 -12.13
CA GLN A 23 37.54 9.61 -12.39
C GLN A 23 36.01 9.58 -12.35
N LEU A 24 35.45 9.83 -11.18
CA LEU A 24 34.02 10.06 -10.99
C LEU A 24 33.68 11.35 -11.74
N THR A 25 33.25 11.20 -12.99
CA THR A 25 32.68 12.31 -13.75
C THR A 25 31.45 12.83 -13.00
N ARG A 26 31.22 14.13 -13.09
CA ARG A 26 30.07 14.78 -12.43
C ARG A 26 28.74 14.13 -12.87
N GLU A 27 28.66 13.69 -14.12
CA GLU A 27 27.55 12.92 -14.68
C GLU A 27 27.37 11.54 -14.01
N ALA A 28 28.45 10.78 -13.81
CA ALA A 28 28.39 9.49 -13.12
C ALA A 28 27.96 9.65 -11.64
N PHE A 29 28.37 10.73 -10.99
CA PHE A 29 27.92 11.06 -9.64
C PHE A 29 26.41 11.37 -9.59
N TYR A 30 25.90 12.20 -10.50
CA TYR A 30 24.47 12.52 -10.55
C TYR A 30 23.61 11.32 -10.98
N LEU A 31 24.06 10.50 -11.91
CA LEU A 31 23.37 9.25 -12.28
C LEU A 31 23.28 8.29 -11.10
N LYS A 32 24.34 8.18 -10.29
CA LYS A 32 24.32 7.36 -9.07
C LYS A 32 23.34 7.91 -8.03
N LEU A 33 23.34 9.22 -7.80
CA LEU A 33 22.38 9.87 -6.90
C LEU A 33 20.94 9.70 -7.38
N PHE A 34 20.71 9.86 -8.68
CA PHE A 34 19.38 9.70 -9.27
C PHE A 34 18.87 8.26 -9.11
N ARG A 35 19.72 7.25 -9.34
CA ARG A 35 19.40 5.85 -9.07
C ARG A 35 19.06 5.62 -7.59
N GLN A 36 19.85 6.18 -6.67
CA GLN A 36 19.57 6.06 -5.23
C GLN A 36 18.22 6.68 -4.84
N ILE A 37 17.87 7.83 -5.44
CA ILE A 37 16.56 8.46 -5.21
C ILE A 37 15.44 7.58 -5.77
N LEU A 38 15.59 7.05 -6.99
CA LEU A 38 14.60 6.14 -7.57
C LEU A 38 14.42 4.87 -6.76
N ASP A 39 15.51 4.24 -6.31
CA ASP A 39 15.47 3.05 -5.46
C ASP A 39 14.76 3.36 -4.15
N HIS A 40 15.05 4.52 -3.54
CA HIS A 40 14.37 4.93 -2.31
C HIS A 40 12.87 5.17 -2.51
N LEU A 41 12.49 5.86 -3.59
CA LEU A 41 11.09 6.09 -3.95
C LEU A 41 10.36 4.77 -4.23
N TYR A 42 11.00 3.85 -4.95
CA TYR A 42 10.45 2.53 -5.23
C TYR A 42 10.25 1.71 -3.95
N THR A 43 11.23 1.75 -3.05
CA THR A 43 11.13 1.05 -1.75
C THR A 43 10.01 1.63 -0.91
N ALA A 44 9.95 2.96 -0.76
CA ALA A 44 8.88 3.62 -0.02
C ALA A 44 7.50 3.32 -0.62
N TYR A 45 7.38 3.34 -1.95
CA TYR A 45 6.14 3.00 -2.64
C TYR A 45 5.70 1.55 -2.34
N ASN A 46 6.62 0.59 -2.38
CA ASN A 46 6.32 -0.81 -2.05
C ASN A 46 5.92 -0.98 -0.59
N ASP A 47 6.59 -0.29 0.33
CA ASP A 47 6.25 -0.33 1.75
C ASP A 47 4.82 0.19 1.97
N TYR A 48 4.45 1.30 1.31
CA TYR A 48 3.09 1.82 1.35
C TYR A 48 2.07 0.86 0.75
N LEU A 49 2.38 0.22 -0.39
CA LEU A 49 1.51 -0.80 -0.99
C LEU A 49 1.31 -2.01 -0.06
N GLN A 50 2.35 -2.48 0.61
CA GLN A 50 2.23 -3.58 1.57
C GLN A 50 1.33 -3.22 2.74
N VAL A 51 1.51 -2.02 3.31
CA VAL A 51 0.64 -1.51 4.39
C VAL A 51 -0.80 -1.38 3.93
N LEU A 52 -1.02 -0.87 2.72
CA LEU A 52 -2.36 -0.69 2.15
C LEU A 52 -3.04 -2.04 1.88
N ASN A 53 -2.33 -3.00 1.28
CA ASN A 53 -2.82 -4.36 1.06
C ASN A 53 -3.16 -5.06 2.38
N GLY A 54 -2.34 -4.86 3.42
CA GLY A 54 -2.62 -5.37 4.76
C GLY A 54 -3.91 -4.80 5.37
N LYS A 55 -4.17 -3.49 5.19
CA LYS A 55 -5.41 -2.85 5.67
C LYS A 55 -6.64 -3.28 4.87
N LEU A 56 -6.50 -3.47 3.57
CA LEU A 56 -7.62 -3.89 2.70
C LEU A 56 -7.89 -5.39 2.74
N LEU A 57 -7.04 -6.19 3.40
CA LEU A 57 -7.18 -7.63 3.50
C LEU A 57 -8.56 -8.05 4.04
N CYS A 58 -9.13 -7.29 4.98
CA CYS A 58 -10.44 -7.56 5.55
C CYS A 58 -11.55 -7.66 4.48
N PHE A 59 -11.46 -6.89 3.39
CA PHE A 59 -12.45 -6.89 2.32
C PHE A 59 -12.35 -8.11 1.40
N HIS A 60 -11.24 -8.86 1.44
CA HIS A 60 -11.06 -10.05 0.61
C HIS A 60 -12.04 -11.17 0.96
N ASN A 61 -12.40 -11.25 2.24
CA ASN A 61 -13.39 -12.20 2.76
C ASN A 61 -14.83 -11.78 2.42
N LEU A 62 -15.08 -10.62 1.81
CA LEU A 62 -16.42 -10.19 1.40
C LEU A 62 -16.86 -10.74 0.03
N THR A 63 -16.01 -11.54 -0.61
CA THR A 63 -16.34 -12.19 -1.87
C THR A 63 -17.29 -13.38 -1.63
N PRO A 64 -18.21 -13.68 -2.56
CA PRO A 64 -19.17 -14.79 -2.41
C PRO A 64 -18.54 -16.11 -1.95
N ASN A 65 -17.37 -16.45 -2.50
CA ASN A 65 -16.68 -17.70 -2.20
C ASN A 65 -15.95 -17.71 -0.84
N ARG A 66 -15.83 -16.56 -0.16
CA ARG A 66 -15.00 -16.40 1.06
C ARG A 66 -15.75 -15.79 2.23
N ILE A 67 -17.03 -15.42 2.06
CA ILE A 67 -17.86 -14.80 3.09
C ILE A 67 -18.03 -15.67 4.35
N GLN A 68 -17.87 -16.98 4.23
CA GLN A 68 -17.83 -17.92 5.36
C GLN A 68 -16.61 -17.72 6.28
N GLN A 69 -15.52 -17.15 5.75
CA GLN A 69 -14.27 -16.90 6.48
C GLN A 69 -14.26 -15.52 7.15
N LEU A 70 -15.33 -14.73 7.02
CA LEU A 70 -15.44 -13.43 7.65
C LEU A 70 -15.38 -13.57 9.17
N THR A 71 -14.47 -12.85 9.80
CA THR A 71 -14.34 -12.82 11.26
C THR A 71 -14.87 -11.52 11.86
N VAL A 72 -15.11 -11.53 13.17
CA VAL A 72 -15.44 -10.30 13.92
C VAL A 72 -14.30 -9.29 13.82
N ASP A 73 -13.03 -9.74 13.83
CA ASP A 73 -11.88 -8.87 13.72
C ASP A 73 -11.78 -8.17 12.36
N ASP A 74 -12.19 -8.84 11.27
CA ASP A 74 -12.35 -8.20 9.96
C ASP A 74 -13.36 -7.06 10.04
N CYS A 75 -14.48 -7.26 10.74
CA CYS A 75 -15.50 -6.23 10.95
C CYS A 75 -14.96 -5.04 11.76
N LYS A 76 -14.09 -5.26 12.76
CA LYS A 76 -13.42 -4.19 13.50
C LYS A 76 -12.50 -3.35 12.61
N ILE A 77 -11.78 -4.01 11.70
CA ILE A 77 -10.91 -3.32 10.74
C ILE A 77 -11.78 -2.51 9.75
N MET A 78 -12.85 -3.10 9.21
CA MET A 78 -13.77 -2.42 8.30
C MET A 78 -14.41 -1.18 8.96
N HIS A 79 -14.82 -1.27 10.22
CA HIS A 79 -15.38 -0.14 10.97
C HIS A 79 -14.40 1.04 11.08
N LYS A 80 -13.09 0.79 11.16
CA LYS A 80 -12.06 1.84 11.18
C LYS A 80 -11.83 2.49 9.82
N ILE A 81 -12.09 1.77 8.72
CA ILE A 81 -11.78 2.22 7.36
C ILE A 81 -12.99 2.89 6.73
N VAL A 82 -14.18 2.29 6.87
CA VAL A 82 -15.38 2.73 6.17
C VAL A 82 -16.09 3.80 6.99
N PRO A 83 -16.23 5.03 6.46
CA PRO A 83 -16.78 6.14 7.22
C PRO A 83 -18.25 5.92 7.60
N GLY A 84 -18.58 6.26 8.84
CA GLY A 84 -19.95 6.27 9.33
C GLY A 84 -20.55 4.90 9.63
N LEU A 85 -19.78 3.79 9.61
CA LEU A 85 -20.30 2.54 10.15
C LEU A 85 -20.57 2.67 11.66
N SER A 86 -21.59 1.95 12.12
CA SER A 86 -21.97 1.92 13.54
C SER A 86 -21.90 0.50 14.06
N SER A 87 -21.14 0.29 15.13
CA SER A 87 -20.95 -0.99 15.84
C SER A 87 -20.44 -2.15 14.98
N GLU A 88 -19.30 -2.70 15.39
CA GLU A 88 -18.60 -3.82 14.74
C GLU A 88 -19.40 -5.13 14.87
N GLU A 89 -20.06 -5.32 16.01
CA GLU A 89 -20.87 -6.50 16.31
C GLU A 89 -22.15 -6.55 15.48
N LEU A 90 -22.81 -5.40 15.31
CA LEU A 90 -24.01 -5.31 14.48
C LEU A 90 -23.68 -5.52 13.00
N LEU A 91 -22.52 -5.04 12.54
CA LEU A 91 -22.05 -5.34 11.19
C LEU A 91 -21.86 -6.85 10.98
N PHE A 92 -21.21 -7.52 11.94
CA PHE A 92 -20.99 -8.96 11.86
C PHE A 92 -22.31 -9.74 11.81
N ILE A 93 -23.29 -9.36 12.63
CA ILE A 93 -24.63 -9.97 12.63
C ILE A 93 -25.33 -9.76 11.28
N GLU A 94 -25.28 -8.55 10.70
CA GLU A 94 -25.88 -8.31 9.38
C GLU A 94 -25.20 -9.16 8.28
N PHE A 95 -23.88 -9.38 8.37
CA PHE A 95 -23.18 -10.27 7.45
C PHE A 95 -23.56 -11.74 7.63
N GLU A 96 -23.70 -12.22 8.87
CA GLU A 96 -24.19 -13.56 9.17
C GLU A 96 -25.58 -13.80 8.56
N LEU A 97 -26.50 -12.83 8.71
CA LEU A 97 -27.86 -12.92 8.17
C LEU A 97 -27.91 -12.93 6.63
N LEU A 98 -26.96 -12.26 5.98
CA LEU A 98 -26.87 -12.22 4.52
C LEU A 98 -25.93 -13.28 3.93
N ARG A 99 -25.22 -14.04 4.77
CA ARG A 99 -24.13 -14.95 4.34
C ARG A 99 -24.57 -15.89 3.24
N ASP A 100 -25.65 -16.64 3.46
CA ASP A 100 -26.15 -17.63 2.51
C ASP A 100 -26.57 -16.99 1.18
N SER A 101 -27.12 -15.77 1.25
CA SER A 101 -27.56 -15.02 0.07
C SER A 101 -26.37 -14.50 -0.75
N ILE A 102 -25.32 -14.06 -0.07
CA ILE A 102 -24.08 -13.59 -0.70
C ILE A 102 -23.32 -14.78 -1.30
N GLU A 103 -23.26 -15.92 -0.62
CA GLU A 103 -22.59 -17.13 -1.10
C GLU A 103 -23.22 -17.69 -2.39
N GLN A 104 -24.54 -17.60 -2.53
CA GLN A 104 -25.25 -18.00 -3.74
C GLN A 104 -24.93 -17.12 -4.96
N CYS A 105 -24.25 -15.98 -4.79
CA CYS A 105 -23.85 -15.13 -5.90
C CYS A 105 -22.62 -15.72 -6.60
N GLU A 106 -22.70 -15.99 -7.90
CA GLU A 106 -21.53 -16.48 -8.66
C GLU A 106 -20.33 -15.52 -8.63
N ASN A 107 -20.60 -14.21 -8.60
CA ASN A 107 -19.58 -13.16 -8.68
C ASN A 107 -20.02 -11.90 -7.91
N MET A 108 -19.07 -11.01 -7.61
CA MET A 108 -19.33 -9.72 -6.95
C MET A 108 -20.32 -8.83 -7.74
N ASN A 109 -20.37 -8.95 -9.06
CA ASN A 109 -21.35 -8.23 -9.89
C ASN A 109 -22.80 -8.67 -9.59
N ASN A 110 -23.01 -9.93 -9.21
CA ASN A 110 -24.32 -10.46 -8.85
C ASN A 110 -24.72 -10.08 -7.42
N ALA A 111 -23.74 -9.68 -6.58
CA ALA A 111 -24.02 -9.15 -5.25
C ALA A 111 -24.63 -7.73 -5.30
N VAL A 112 -24.34 -6.93 -6.33
CA VAL A 112 -24.89 -5.57 -6.50
C VAL A 112 -26.44 -5.54 -6.51
N PRO A 113 -27.15 -6.31 -7.36
CA PRO A 113 -28.61 -6.31 -7.35
C PRO A 113 -29.20 -6.86 -6.04
N LEU A 114 -28.50 -7.78 -5.37
CA LEU A 114 -28.90 -8.30 -4.06
C LEU A 114 -28.86 -7.19 -3.01
N LEU A 115 -27.79 -6.39 -2.99
CA LEU A 115 -27.64 -5.25 -2.11
C LEU A 115 -28.61 -4.12 -2.45
N GLN A 116 -28.96 -3.92 -3.72
CA GLN A 116 -30.02 -2.97 -4.09
C GLN A 116 -31.39 -3.42 -3.55
N LYS A 117 -31.67 -4.72 -3.58
CA LYS A 117 -32.93 -5.28 -3.09
C LYS A 117 -33.02 -5.29 -1.57
N PHE A 118 -31.96 -5.67 -0.86
CA PHE A 118 -31.98 -5.90 0.59
C PHE A 118 -31.17 -4.88 1.40
N GLY A 119 -30.48 -3.94 0.76
CA GLY A 119 -29.58 -3.01 1.45
C GLY A 119 -30.28 -2.03 2.40
N HIS A 120 -31.60 -1.86 2.29
CA HIS A 120 -32.38 -1.10 3.26
C HIS A 120 -32.62 -1.87 4.57
N LEU A 121 -32.62 -3.21 4.52
CA LEU A 121 -32.73 -4.08 5.71
C LEU A 121 -31.38 -4.23 6.41
N TYR A 122 -30.29 -4.22 5.64
CA TYR A 122 -28.92 -4.41 6.12
C TYR A 122 -28.03 -3.21 5.72
N PRO A 123 -28.26 -2.04 6.33
CA PRO A 123 -27.67 -0.79 5.91
C PRO A 123 -26.15 -0.74 6.13
N ARG A 124 -25.60 -1.49 7.09
CA ARG A 124 -24.17 -1.49 7.38
C ARG A 124 -23.43 -2.31 6.34
N VAL A 125 -23.94 -3.49 6.01
CA VAL A 125 -23.42 -4.34 4.93
C VAL A 125 -23.49 -3.61 3.59
N ALA A 126 -24.63 -2.98 3.29
CA ALA A 126 -24.78 -2.19 2.07
C ALA A 126 -23.76 -1.04 1.99
N ARG A 127 -23.46 -0.37 3.11
CA ARG A 127 -22.43 0.68 3.17
C ARG A 127 -21.04 0.12 2.89
N VAL A 128 -20.70 -1.04 3.45
CA VAL A 128 -19.40 -1.70 3.21
C VAL A 128 -19.25 -2.07 1.74
N TYR A 129 -20.26 -2.69 1.12
CA TYR A 129 -20.18 -3.03 -0.30
C TYR A 129 -20.18 -1.79 -1.20
N ASN A 130 -20.98 -0.76 -0.90
CA ASN A 130 -20.94 0.49 -1.64
C ASN A 130 -19.57 1.16 -1.56
N PHE A 131 -18.94 1.14 -0.38
CA PHE A 131 -17.56 1.60 -0.23
C PHE A 131 -16.63 0.80 -1.15
N LEU A 132 -16.71 -0.53 -1.12
CA LEU A 132 -15.88 -1.42 -1.93
C LEU A 132 -16.04 -1.17 -3.44
N PHE A 133 -17.27 -0.97 -3.92
CA PHE A 133 -17.54 -0.68 -5.34
C PHE A 133 -17.15 0.74 -5.76
N THR A 134 -17.10 1.69 -4.84
CA THR A 134 -16.69 3.09 -5.11
C THR A 134 -15.21 3.33 -4.89
N LEU A 135 -14.45 2.34 -4.41
CA LEU A 135 -13.01 2.44 -4.30
C LEU A 135 -12.40 2.69 -5.69
N PRO A 136 -11.57 3.72 -5.87
CA PRO A 136 -10.89 3.95 -7.13
C PRO A 136 -9.90 2.80 -7.38
N ILE A 137 -10.21 1.94 -8.36
CA ILE A 137 -9.39 0.79 -8.73
C ILE A 137 -8.11 1.24 -9.45
N THR A 138 -8.09 2.44 -10.05
CA THR A 138 -6.92 3.03 -10.72
C THR A 138 -6.91 4.56 -10.61
N THR A 139 -5.72 5.15 -10.51
CA THR A 139 -5.48 6.60 -10.70
C THR A 139 -5.77 7.04 -12.14
N ALA A 140 -5.80 6.12 -13.09
CA ALA A 140 -6.07 6.36 -14.50
C ALA A 140 -7.53 6.77 -14.81
N THR A 141 -8.47 6.54 -13.88
CA THR A 141 -9.86 7.00 -14.07
C THR A 141 -9.98 8.52 -14.21
N ASN A 142 -9.04 9.27 -13.62
CA ASN A 142 -8.96 10.72 -13.77
C ASN A 142 -8.16 11.19 -15.01
N GLU A 143 -7.46 10.30 -15.71
CA GLU A 143 -6.67 10.68 -16.91
C GLU A 143 -7.55 11.08 -18.10
N ARG A 144 -8.83 10.68 -18.13
CA ARG A 144 -9.79 11.14 -19.15
C ARG A 144 -10.34 12.56 -18.90
N CYS A 145 -10.11 13.14 -17.72
CA CYS A 145 -10.55 14.48 -17.37
C CYS A 145 -9.42 15.53 -17.44
N PHE A 146 -8.21 15.14 -17.87
CA PHE A 146 -7.09 16.05 -18.10
C PHE A 146 -6.97 16.44 -19.58
#